data_AF-A0A0D6LLX3-F1
#
_entry.id   AF-A0A0D6LLX3-F1
#
_cell.length_a   1.000
_cell.length_b   1.000
_cell.length_c   1.000
_cell.angle_alpha   90.00
_cell.angle_beta   90.00
_cell.angle_gamma   90.00
#
_symmetry.space_group_name_H-M   'P 1'
#
loop_
_entity.id
_entity.type
_entity.pdbx_description
1 polymer ?
#
loop_
_entity_poly.entity_id
_entity_poly.type
_entity_poly.pdbx_seq_one_letter_code
_entity_poly.pdbx_strand_id
1 'polypeptide(L)'
;MCAVATLLILAIDYRKSVMTEMEESKRNKQTSDFLADIDYALDTMKYMHEMQIGKAAIRPVVEEEQRVVEFYWFCRIDRFEKISTDEWTENDGLYLYNAYLDTRKNSLYPRNDVIQILTVSFRTIRHKVYCNIFDEKQYAVVEGYVREIWQRGWDPRDQFYIPNLVSCPIPKRFRSSAELYVSITSEPCRTQRVAVRVHIDRSQGKKDAVAADISTRLVEWLEAQYLFGVSTVTMYKYTVSKQMQQVLDHFEKQGKLVQIPLTLPGHSPNLPLVRSEYIARNRQQKRRHELIPYNDCLYRHISTHRYILILDIDELIVPLQHDNYADLLANIESSLPTERISSLSFSNVFKFPAKTADASRPAHMYMMRNTMRSRKTSDHRNYGKSMTNTATVATVFNHFALHRLTPNVSGTMYIPERLGIKLHYKSTCPVEARKECAELQNDTVTDHSIDRFADELERRVNRTLLELNLIE
;
A
#
# COMPACT_ATOMS: atom_id res chain seq x y z
N MET A 1 55.01 -17.07 -4.14
CA MET A 1 54.29 -16.35 -5.21
C MET A 1 53.09 -15.64 -4.59
N CYS A 2 53.25 -14.36 -4.31
CA CYS A 2 52.26 -13.46 -3.72
C CYS A 2 51.93 -12.45 -4.83
N ALA A 3 50.73 -12.49 -5.43
CA ALA A 3 50.41 -11.60 -6.56
C ALA A 3 48.92 -11.36 -6.87
N VAL A 4 47.95 -11.66 -5.98
CA VAL A 4 46.51 -11.48 -6.33
C VAL A 4 45.74 -10.55 -5.38
N ALA A 5 46.30 -10.13 -4.24
CA ALA A 5 45.59 -9.22 -3.32
C ALA A 5 45.68 -7.73 -3.71
N THR A 6 46.69 -7.31 -4.49
CA THR A 6 46.96 -5.88 -4.72
C THR A 6 46.10 -5.26 -5.82
N LEU A 7 45.67 -6.05 -6.82
CA LEU A 7 44.83 -5.58 -7.93
C LEU A 7 43.36 -5.35 -7.51
N LEU A 8 42.84 -6.13 -6.57
CA LEU A 8 41.48 -5.94 -6.06
C LEU A 8 41.35 -4.70 -5.18
N ILE A 9 42.34 -4.41 -4.34
CA ILE A 9 42.33 -3.22 -3.47
C ILE A 9 42.49 -1.95 -4.31
N LEU A 10 43.38 -1.95 -5.31
CA LEU A 10 43.54 -0.81 -6.22
C LEU A 10 42.31 -0.58 -7.12
N ALA A 11 41.65 -1.64 -7.60
CA ALA A 11 40.42 -1.49 -8.39
C ALA A 11 39.23 -1.00 -7.56
N ILE A 12 39.17 -1.38 -6.27
CA ILE A 12 38.17 -0.86 -5.32
C ILE A 12 38.47 0.61 -5.01
N ASP A 13 39.71 0.98 -4.72
CA ASP A 13 40.09 2.37 -4.42
C ASP A 13 39.93 3.29 -5.65
N TYR A 14 40.26 2.82 -6.85
CA TYR A 14 40.05 3.58 -8.09
C TYR A 14 38.56 3.77 -8.40
N ARG A 15 37.73 2.73 -8.24
CA ARG A 15 36.26 2.89 -8.36
C ARG A 15 35.70 3.82 -7.29
N LYS A 16 36.25 3.77 -6.08
CA LYS A 16 35.84 4.65 -4.98
C LYS A 16 36.24 6.10 -5.26
N SER A 17 37.45 6.35 -5.78
CA SER A 17 37.89 7.72 -6.13
C SER A 17 37.10 8.28 -7.31
N VAL A 18 36.83 7.48 -8.36
CA VAL A 18 36.01 7.90 -9.51
C VAL A 18 34.55 8.14 -9.10
N MET A 19 33.99 7.31 -8.21
CA MET A 19 32.66 7.56 -7.63
C MET A 19 32.65 8.82 -6.75
N THR A 20 33.72 9.09 -6.00
CA THR A 20 33.85 10.28 -5.15
C THR A 20 34.01 11.55 -5.99
N GLU A 21 34.80 11.50 -7.07
CA GLU A 21 34.95 12.60 -8.04
C GLU A 21 33.67 12.85 -8.86
N MET A 22 32.94 11.79 -9.23
CA MET A 22 31.60 11.92 -9.84
C MET A 22 30.55 12.46 -8.85
N GLU A 23 30.65 12.12 -7.56
CA GLU A 23 29.82 12.68 -6.50
C GLU A 23 30.19 14.14 -6.17
N GLU A 24 31.47 14.51 -6.18
CA GLU A 24 31.94 15.90 -6.01
C GLU A 24 31.58 16.78 -7.21
N SER A 25 31.73 16.25 -8.43
CA SER A 25 31.28 16.89 -9.67
C SER A 25 29.76 17.13 -9.67
N LYS A 26 28.98 16.21 -9.09
CA LYS A 26 27.53 16.36 -8.91
C LYS A 26 27.16 17.28 -7.73
N ARG A 27 27.91 17.27 -6.63
CA ARG A 27 27.73 18.21 -5.50
C ARG A 27 28.00 19.66 -5.90
N ASN A 28 28.98 19.90 -6.78
CA ASN A 28 29.26 21.23 -7.32
C ASN A 28 28.15 21.80 -8.22
N LYS A 29 27.10 21.01 -8.54
CA LYS A 29 25.88 21.49 -9.23
C LYS A 29 24.67 21.63 -8.30
N GLN A 30 24.80 21.36 -7.02
CA GLN A 30 23.71 21.40 -6.05
C GLN A 30 24.11 22.29 -4.87
N THR A 31 24.29 23.59 -5.15
CA THR A 31 24.33 24.60 -4.10
C THR A 31 22.98 24.59 -3.39
N SER A 32 22.93 24.07 -2.15
CA SER A 32 21.75 24.29 -1.31
C SER A 32 21.71 25.79 -1.00
N ASP A 33 20.56 26.40 -1.27
CA ASP A 33 20.31 27.77 -0.88
C ASP A 33 19.99 27.76 0.62
N PHE A 34 20.96 28.19 1.43
CA PHE A 34 20.83 28.25 2.87
C PHE A 34 19.55 28.99 3.32
N LEU A 35 19.11 30.01 2.57
CA LEU A 35 17.87 30.72 2.87
C LEU A 35 16.64 29.84 2.59
N ALA A 36 16.64 29.10 1.49
CA ALA A 36 15.57 28.14 1.20
C ALA A 36 15.50 27.01 2.25
N ASP A 37 16.64 26.58 2.79
CA ASP A 37 16.69 25.60 3.88
C ASP A 37 16.14 26.18 5.20
N ILE A 38 16.41 27.46 5.49
CA ILE A 38 15.81 28.18 6.63
C ILE A 38 14.30 28.31 6.46
N ASP A 39 13.83 28.78 5.30
CA ASP A 39 12.40 28.98 5.03
C ASP A 39 11.63 27.66 5.17
N TYR A 40 12.22 26.57 4.68
CA TYR A 40 11.69 25.23 4.84
C TYR A 40 11.60 24.80 6.32
N ALA A 41 12.65 25.04 7.10
CA ALA A 41 12.63 24.73 8.53
C ALA A 41 11.58 25.56 9.28
N LEU A 42 11.47 26.85 8.97
CA LEU A 42 10.49 27.77 9.56
C LEU A 42 9.05 27.38 9.22
N ASP A 43 8.75 27.05 7.96
CA ASP A 43 7.43 26.57 7.54
C ASP A 43 7.05 25.26 8.26
N THR A 44 8.01 24.33 8.40
CA THR A 44 7.82 23.08 9.13
C THR A 44 7.51 23.34 10.61
N MET A 45 8.29 24.20 11.26
CA MET A 45 8.08 24.58 12.67
C MET A 45 6.75 25.30 12.87
N LYS A 46 6.38 26.20 11.96
CA LYS A 46 5.11 26.91 11.97
C LYS A 46 3.93 25.95 11.87
N TYR A 47 3.97 25.01 10.91
CA TYR A 47 2.92 24.00 10.78
C TYR A 47 2.79 23.13 12.05
N MET A 48 3.92 22.70 12.63
CA MET A 48 3.90 21.93 13.88
C MET A 48 3.30 22.72 15.05
N HIS A 49 3.61 24.02 15.15
CA HIS A 49 3.00 24.90 16.14
C HIS A 49 1.50 25.06 15.91
N GLU A 50 1.07 25.32 14.68
CA GLU A 50 -0.35 25.40 14.29
C GLU A 50 -1.10 24.11 14.59
N MET A 51 -0.45 22.95 14.44
CA MET A 51 -1.05 21.64 14.73
C MET A 51 -1.31 21.47 16.23
N GLN A 52 -0.39 21.92 17.09
CA GLN A 52 -0.55 21.85 18.55
C GLN A 52 -1.72 22.70 19.05
N ILE A 53 -1.98 23.84 18.40
CA ILE A 53 -3.08 24.75 18.77
C ILE A 53 -4.36 24.47 17.97
N GLY A 54 -4.42 23.39 17.18
CA GLY A 54 -5.59 22.99 16.41
C GLY A 54 -5.93 23.89 15.23
N LYS A 55 -4.98 24.71 14.75
CA LYS A 55 -5.15 25.63 13.60
C LYS A 55 -4.52 25.15 12.31
N ALA A 56 -3.74 24.06 12.34
CA ALA A 56 -3.10 23.54 11.15
C ALA A 56 -4.12 23.13 10.09
N ALA A 57 -3.85 23.49 8.83
CA ALA A 57 -4.63 23.01 7.71
C ALA A 57 -4.53 21.48 7.60
N ILE A 58 -5.70 20.83 7.46
CA ILE A 58 -5.83 19.39 7.24
C ILE A 58 -6.40 19.21 5.84
N ARG A 59 -5.80 18.31 5.04
CA ARG A 59 -6.32 18.02 3.70
C ARG A 59 -7.72 17.38 3.81
N PRO A 60 -8.67 17.74 2.93
CA PRO A 60 -10.01 17.20 2.99
C PRO A 60 -10.03 15.69 2.73
N VAL A 61 -10.95 14.98 3.37
CA VAL A 61 -11.13 13.53 3.19
C VAL A 61 -11.96 13.23 1.93
N VAL A 62 -12.73 14.21 1.45
CA VAL A 62 -13.59 14.16 0.27
C VAL A 62 -13.30 15.41 -0.55
N GLU A 63 -13.05 15.25 -1.84
CA GLU A 63 -12.81 16.41 -2.70
C GLU A 63 -14.12 17.03 -3.21
N GLU A 64 -14.08 18.34 -3.38
CA GLU A 64 -15.14 19.11 -4.01
C GLU A 64 -15.12 18.93 -5.54
N GLU A 65 -16.29 19.11 -6.17
CA GLU A 65 -16.45 19.01 -7.61
C GLU A 65 -15.50 19.96 -8.34
N GLN A 66 -14.72 19.40 -9.26
CA GLN A 66 -13.82 20.14 -10.13
C GLN A 66 -14.42 20.28 -11.53
N ARG A 67 -14.15 21.42 -12.15
CA ARG A 67 -14.52 21.63 -13.56
C ARG A 67 -13.60 20.81 -14.44
N VAL A 68 -14.18 20.08 -15.40
CA VAL A 68 -13.41 19.38 -16.43
C VAL A 68 -12.87 20.42 -17.42
N VAL A 69 -11.55 20.59 -17.44
CA VAL A 69 -10.86 21.47 -18.39
C VAL A 69 -10.18 20.60 -19.44
N GLU A 70 -10.63 20.73 -20.69
CA GLU A 70 -10.07 20.04 -21.84
C GLU A 70 -9.48 21.04 -22.85
N PHE A 71 -8.25 20.77 -23.28
CA PHE A 71 -7.47 21.62 -24.17
C PHE A 71 -7.64 21.16 -25.63
N TYR A 72 -8.86 21.25 -26.19
CA TYR A 72 -9.15 20.67 -27.51
C TYR A 72 -8.66 21.51 -28.72
N TRP A 73 -8.81 22.84 -28.68
CA TRP A 73 -8.70 23.69 -29.90
C TRP A 73 -7.29 24.23 -30.18
N PHE A 74 -6.42 24.28 -29.17
CA PHE A 74 -5.09 24.91 -29.25
C PHE A 74 -3.95 23.94 -28.93
N CYS A 75 -4.28 22.65 -28.80
CA CYS A 75 -3.37 21.62 -28.31
C CYS A 75 -3.20 20.54 -29.37
N ARG A 76 -2.05 20.54 -30.04
CA ARG A 76 -1.63 19.45 -30.91
C ARG A 76 -0.47 18.74 -30.26
N ILE A 77 -0.71 17.50 -29.85
CA ILE A 77 0.31 16.61 -29.29
C ILE A 77 0.48 15.42 -30.21
N ASP A 78 1.71 14.92 -30.28
CA ASP A 78 2.02 13.71 -31.02
C ASP A 78 1.66 12.49 -30.17
N ARG A 79 1.43 11.36 -30.84
CA ARG A 79 1.30 10.07 -30.14
C ARG A 79 2.64 9.71 -29.51
N PHE A 80 2.60 9.13 -28.32
CA PHE A 80 3.77 8.56 -27.67
C PHE A 80 4.46 7.51 -28.55
N GLU A 81 5.78 7.36 -28.39
CA GLU A 81 6.60 6.42 -29.17
C GLU A 81 6.54 5.01 -28.60
N LYS A 82 6.43 4.88 -27.28
CA LYS A 82 6.50 3.58 -26.58
C LYS A 82 5.44 3.47 -25.47
N ILE A 83 4.92 2.27 -25.32
CA ILE A 83 4.12 1.88 -24.15
C ILE A 83 5.13 1.42 -23.09
N SER A 84 5.00 1.92 -21.87
CA SER A 84 5.88 1.50 -20.78
C SER A 84 5.67 0.02 -20.44
N THR A 85 6.78 -0.68 -20.29
CA THR A 85 6.86 -2.02 -19.70
C THR A 85 7.61 -2.01 -18.37
N ASP A 86 8.08 -0.83 -17.97
CA ASP A 86 8.85 -0.64 -16.74
C ASP A 86 7.91 -0.50 -15.55
N GLU A 87 8.38 -0.92 -14.38
CA GLU A 87 7.60 -0.81 -13.14
C GLU A 87 7.33 0.64 -12.73
N TRP A 88 8.25 1.54 -13.09
CA TRP A 88 8.14 2.98 -12.86
C TRP A 88 8.41 3.72 -14.17
N THR A 89 7.46 4.57 -14.57
CA THR A 89 7.58 5.41 -15.76
C THR A 89 7.80 6.85 -15.36
N GLU A 90 8.89 7.48 -15.78
CA GLU A 90 9.15 8.89 -15.48
C GLU A 90 8.53 9.81 -16.53
N ASN A 91 7.72 10.77 -16.09
CA ASN A 91 7.11 11.81 -16.91
C ASN A 91 7.25 13.15 -16.17
N ASP A 92 8.05 14.09 -16.69
CA ASP A 92 8.26 15.43 -16.10
C ASP A 92 8.59 15.42 -14.60
N GLY A 93 9.44 14.48 -14.15
CA GLY A 93 9.86 14.33 -12.76
C GLY A 93 8.84 13.63 -11.84
N LEU A 94 7.73 13.13 -12.40
CA LEU A 94 6.77 12.25 -11.73
C LEU A 94 7.05 10.80 -12.10
N TYR A 95 7.11 9.93 -11.09
CA TYR A 95 7.30 8.49 -11.28
C TYR A 95 5.94 7.79 -11.21
N LEU A 96 5.41 7.38 -12.35
CA LEU A 96 4.12 6.70 -12.49
C LEU A 96 4.31 5.21 -12.24
N TYR A 97 3.49 4.63 -11.36
CA TYR A 97 3.47 3.20 -11.06
C TYR A 97 2.50 2.44 -11.96
N ASN A 98 1.21 2.75 -11.87
CA ASN A 98 0.14 2.16 -12.68
C ASN A 98 -1.00 3.15 -12.88
N ALA A 99 -1.83 2.90 -13.90
CA ALA A 99 -3.02 3.68 -14.23
C ALA A 99 -4.25 2.76 -14.36
N TYR A 100 -5.38 3.17 -13.76
CA TYR A 100 -6.61 2.37 -13.71
C TYR A 100 -7.81 3.18 -14.18
N LEU A 101 -8.70 2.57 -14.96
CA LEU A 101 -9.99 3.14 -15.27
C LEU A 101 -10.93 2.97 -14.07
N ASP A 102 -11.41 4.08 -13.53
CA ASP A 102 -12.36 4.12 -12.43
C ASP A 102 -13.70 4.72 -12.89
N THR A 103 -14.73 3.87 -12.93
CA THR A 103 -16.10 4.21 -13.34
C THR A 103 -17.04 4.38 -12.14
N ARG A 104 -16.52 4.31 -10.91
CA ARG A 104 -17.32 4.52 -9.70
C ARG A 104 -17.77 5.97 -9.60
N LYS A 105 -18.95 6.19 -9.05
CA LYS A 105 -19.46 7.54 -8.75
C LYS A 105 -18.51 8.23 -7.78
N ASN A 106 -18.16 9.48 -8.08
CA ASN A 106 -17.24 10.28 -7.30
C ASN A 106 -17.69 11.76 -7.29
N SER A 107 -17.37 12.49 -6.22
CA SER A 107 -17.70 13.91 -6.08
C SER A 107 -16.77 14.83 -6.88
N LEU A 108 -15.55 14.37 -7.17
CA LEU A 108 -14.53 15.16 -7.86
C LEU A 108 -14.93 15.46 -9.31
N TYR A 109 -15.39 14.46 -10.05
CA TYR A 109 -15.87 14.55 -11.43
C TYR A 109 -17.19 13.76 -11.59
N PRO A 110 -18.33 14.28 -11.09
CA PRO A 110 -19.59 13.51 -10.98
C PRO A 110 -20.18 13.01 -12.29
N ARG A 111 -19.71 13.54 -13.43
CA ARG A 111 -20.24 13.26 -14.77
C ARG A 111 -19.27 12.50 -15.66
N ASN A 112 -18.09 12.13 -15.14
CA ASN A 112 -17.01 11.53 -15.92
C ASN A 112 -16.47 10.29 -15.21
N ASP A 113 -16.09 9.31 -16.03
CA ASP A 113 -15.17 8.26 -15.61
C ASP A 113 -13.77 8.88 -15.48
N VAL A 114 -12.92 8.29 -14.66
CA VAL A 114 -11.63 8.88 -14.29
C VAL A 114 -10.52 7.87 -14.50
N ILE A 115 -9.40 8.29 -15.09
CA ILE A 115 -8.15 7.53 -15.04
C ILE A 115 -7.45 7.90 -13.74
N GLN A 116 -7.25 6.91 -12.88
CA GLN A 116 -6.58 7.02 -11.60
C GLN A 116 -5.13 6.55 -11.77
N ILE A 117 -4.18 7.47 -11.64
CA ILE A 117 -2.76 7.20 -11.84
C ILE A 117 -2.05 7.28 -10.50
N LEU A 118 -1.44 6.19 -10.07
CA LEU A 118 -0.59 6.16 -8.88
C LEU A 118 0.78 6.70 -9.26
N THR A 119 1.20 7.77 -8.60
CA THR A 119 2.47 8.43 -8.89
C THR A 119 3.25 8.70 -7.61
N VAL A 120 4.55 8.90 -7.76
CA VAL A 120 5.43 9.38 -6.71
C VAL A 120 6.17 10.59 -7.22
N SER A 121 6.22 11.65 -6.42
CA SER A 121 7.01 12.86 -6.70
C SER A 121 8.07 13.05 -5.62
N PHE A 122 9.23 13.59 -5.99
CA PHE A 122 10.12 14.12 -4.97
C PHE A 122 9.59 15.49 -4.54
N ARG A 123 9.21 15.63 -3.27
CA ARG A 123 8.47 16.77 -2.70
C ARG A 123 7.01 16.87 -3.17
N THR A 124 6.27 17.73 -2.49
CA THR A 124 4.87 18.03 -2.74
C THR A 124 4.72 18.72 -4.09
N ILE A 125 3.77 18.26 -4.90
CA ILE A 125 3.45 18.87 -6.19
C ILE A 125 2.70 20.19 -5.96
N ARG A 126 3.31 21.30 -6.39
CA ARG A 126 2.76 22.67 -6.25
C ARG A 126 2.32 23.30 -7.58
N HIS A 127 2.41 22.55 -8.68
CA HIS A 127 2.03 22.99 -10.01
C HIS A 127 0.88 22.13 -10.54
N LYS A 128 0.21 22.60 -11.59
CA LYS A 128 -0.83 21.84 -12.28
C LYS A 128 -0.24 20.67 -13.03
N VAL A 129 -0.99 19.58 -13.09
CA VAL A 129 -0.63 18.37 -13.81
C VAL A 129 -1.64 18.17 -14.94
N TYR A 130 -1.16 17.82 -16.13
CA TYR A 130 -2.00 17.59 -17.30
C TYR A 130 -1.87 16.14 -17.76
N CYS A 131 -3.00 15.55 -18.16
CA CYS A 131 -3.05 14.17 -18.62
C CYS A 131 -3.29 14.15 -20.13
N ASN A 132 -2.35 13.55 -20.85
CA ASN A 132 -2.49 13.23 -22.26
C ASN A 132 -3.10 11.84 -22.38
N ILE A 133 -4.37 11.76 -22.76
CA ILE A 133 -5.13 10.52 -22.88
C ILE A 133 -5.20 10.14 -24.35
N PHE A 134 -4.91 8.88 -24.67
CA PHE A 134 -4.93 8.35 -26.03
C PHE A 134 -5.77 7.08 -26.10
N ASP A 135 -6.50 6.92 -27.20
CA ASP A 135 -6.98 5.61 -27.67
C ASP A 135 -6.31 5.29 -29.02
N GLU A 136 -6.84 4.37 -29.82
CA GLU A 136 -6.29 4.04 -31.15
C GLU A 136 -6.43 5.17 -32.18
N LYS A 137 -7.43 6.05 -32.05
CA LYS A 137 -7.88 6.96 -33.11
C LYS A 137 -7.69 8.44 -32.77
N GLN A 138 -7.65 8.78 -31.49
CA GLN A 138 -7.75 10.17 -31.00
C GLN A 138 -6.97 10.36 -29.69
N TYR A 139 -6.80 11.64 -29.35
CA TYR A 139 -6.20 12.07 -28.08
C TYR A 139 -7.05 13.14 -27.39
N ALA A 140 -6.77 13.35 -26.11
CA ALA A 140 -7.28 14.45 -25.31
C ALA A 140 -6.19 14.93 -24.35
N VAL A 141 -6.18 16.24 -24.08
CA VAL A 141 -5.36 16.82 -23.02
C VAL A 141 -6.31 17.43 -22.00
N VAL A 142 -6.26 16.93 -20.77
CA VAL A 142 -7.13 17.37 -19.68
C VAL A 142 -6.31 17.82 -18.48
N GLU A 143 -6.83 18.78 -17.71
CA GLU A 143 -6.26 19.09 -16.39
C GLU A 143 -6.53 17.93 -15.42
N GLY A 144 -5.47 17.40 -14.82
CA GLY A 144 -5.53 16.35 -13.80
C GLY A 144 -5.59 16.93 -12.40
N TYR A 145 -6.32 16.26 -11.52
CA TYR A 145 -6.35 16.61 -10.10
C TYR A 145 -5.36 15.76 -9.31
N VAL A 146 -4.48 16.40 -8.55
CA VAL A 146 -3.45 15.71 -7.75
C VAL A 146 -3.91 15.60 -6.30
N ARG A 147 -4.07 14.38 -5.83
CA ARG A 147 -4.30 14.10 -4.41
C ARG A 147 -3.08 13.44 -3.79
N GLU A 148 -2.47 14.10 -2.82
CA GLU A 148 -1.39 13.51 -2.03
C GLU A 148 -1.93 12.37 -1.18
N ILE A 149 -1.33 11.19 -1.26
CA ILE A 149 -1.66 10.03 -0.41
C ILE A 149 -0.80 10.11 0.87
N TRP A 150 -0.71 11.29 1.47
CA TRP A 150 0.03 11.53 2.70
C TRP A 150 -0.59 12.73 3.42
N GLN A 151 -0.69 12.65 4.74
CA GLN A 151 -1.18 13.75 5.55
C GLN A 151 0.00 14.50 6.15
N ARG A 152 0.06 15.81 5.91
CA ARG A 152 1.13 16.68 6.44
C ARG A 152 1.25 16.60 7.97
N GLY A 153 0.14 16.34 8.67
CA GLY A 153 0.12 16.10 10.12
C GLY A 153 0.91 14.88 10.61
N TRP A 154 1.20 13.89 9.75
CA TRP A 154 2.00 12.72 10.13
C TRP A 154 3.50 13.01 10.09
N ASP A 155 3.92 13.78 9.11
CA ASP A 155 5.29 14.27 8.95
C ASP A 155 5.26 15.47 7.98
N PRO A 156 5.47 16.70 8.47
CA PRO A 156 5.34 17.91 7.65
C PRO A 156 6.53 18.16 6.73
N ARG A 157 7.59 17.36 6.85
CA ARG A 157 8.80 17.48 6.04
C ARG A 157 8.54 17.07 4.59
N ASP A 158 9.04 17.88 3.67
CA ASP A 158 8.78 17.80 2.23
C ASP A 158 9.93 17.13 1.45
N GLN A 159 11.12 16.98 2.03
CA GLN A 159 12.27 16.34 1.39
C GLN A 159 12.17 14.80 1.36
N PHE A 160 11.07 14.28 0.82
CA PHE A 160 10.77 12.86 0.67
C PHE A 160 10.20 12.57 -0.71
N TYR A 161 10.24 11.30 -1.11
CA TYR A 161 9.36 10.81 -2.17
C TYR A 161 7.95 10.65 -1.60
N ILE A 162 7.00 11.39 -2.16
CA ILE A 162 5.62 11.50 -1.69
C ILE A 162 4.69 10.81 -2.71
N PRO A 163 3.84 9.86 -2.26
CA PRO A 163 2.87 9.19 -3.11
C PRO A 163 1.68 10.11 -3.39
N ASN A 164 1.19 10.08 -4.63
CA ASN A 164 0.05 10.85 -5.09
C ASN A 164 -0.87 9.97 -5.95
N LEU A 165 -2.15 10.35 -5.98
CA LEU A 165 -3.15 9.87 -6.91
C LEU A 165 -3.47 11.02 -7.86
N VAL A 166 -3.17 10.86 -9.14
CA VAL A 166 -3.57 11.81 -10.19
C VAL A 166 -4.85 11.31 -10.84
N SER A 167 -5.92 12.08 -10.70
CA SER A 167 -7.25 11.79 -11.25
C SER A 167 -7.47 12.59 -12.53
N CYS A 168 -7.51 11.91 -13.68
CA CYS A 168 -7.71 12.50 -15.00
C CYS A 168 -9.14 12.23 -15.50
N PRO A 169 -10.01 13.24 -15.65
CA PRO A 169 -11.37 13.02 -16.14
C PRO A 169 -11.38 12.63 -17.61
N ILE A 170 -12.09 11.56 -17.95
CA ILE A 170 -12.16 11.05 -19.32
C ILE A 170 -13.25 11.80 -20.10
N PRO A 171 -12.93 12.41 -21.26
CA PRO A 171 -13.95 12.98 -22.13
C PRO A 171 -14.92 11.91 -22.65
N LYS A 172 -16.21 12.25 -22.79
CA LYS A 172 -17.27 11.28 -23.15
C LYS A 172 -16.97 10.46 -24.41
N ARG A 173 -16.19 10.99 -25.36
CA ARG A 173 -15.81 10.32 -26.61
C ARG A 173 -14.86 9.13 -26.44
N PHE A 174 -14.26 8.95 -25.27
CA PHE A 174 -13.39 7.81 -24.94
C PHE A 174 -14.12 6.69 -24.19
N ARG A 175 -15.40 6.84 -23.85
CA ARG A 175 -16.14 5.85 -23.04
C ARG A 175 -16.24 4.47 -23.69
N SER A 176 -16.24 4.42 -25.02
CA SER A 176 -16.30 3.17 -25.79
C SER A 176 -14.91 2.64 -26.19
N SER A 177 -13.83 3.30 -25.78
CA SER A 177 -12.47 2.91 -26.18
C SER A 177 -12.09 1.59 -25.51
N ALA A 178 -11.67 0.62 -26.33
CA ALA A 178 -11.30 -0.71 -25.85
C ALA A 178 -9.97 -0.71 -25.09
N GLU A 179 -9.06 0.17 -25.47
CA GLU A 179 -7.76 0.41 -24.87
C GLU A 179 -7.57 1.91 -24.65
N LEU A 180 -6.94 2.26 -23.54
CA LEU A 180 -6.58 3.62 -23.18
C LEU A 180 -5.12 3.66 -22.74
N TYR A 181 -4.46 4.75 -23.06
CA TYR A 181 -3.09 5.04 -22.68
C TYR A 181 -3.03 6.45 -22.11
N VAL A 182 -2.17 6.67 -21.12
CA VAL A 182 -2.03 7.98 -20.49
C VAL A 182 -0.57 8.33 -20.25
N SER A 183 -0.23 9.59 -20.49
CA SER A 183 1.01 10.20 -20.04
C SER A 183 0.73 11.51 -19.32
N ILE A 184 1.67 11.96 -18.50
CA ILE A 184 1.52 13.14 -17.65
C ILE A 184 2.52 14.23 -18.05
N THR A 185 2.12 15.49 -17.94
CA THR A 185 3.01 16.64 -18.15
C THR A 185 2.80 17.74 -17.09
N SER A 186 3.83 18.55 -16.87
CA SER A 186 3.74 19.75 -16.01
C SER A 186 3.17 20.97 -16.75
N GLU A 187 3.14 20.92 -18.08
CA GLU A 187 2.63 21.97 -18.96
C GLU A 187 1.58 21.41 -19.92
N PRO A 188 0.54 22.18 -20.27
CA PRO A 188 -0.45 21.73 -21.23
C PRO A 188 0.19 21.58 -22.61
N CYS A 189 -0.31 20.65 -23.42
CA CYS A 189 0.09 20.49 -24.83
C CYS A 189 1.53 20.06 -25.07
N ARG A 190 2.18 19.50 -24.05
CA ARG A 190 3.49 18.87 -24.20
C ARG A 190 3.34 17.38 -24.51
N THR A 191 4.16 16.85 -25.39
CA THR A 191 4.20 15.41 -25.71
C THR A 191 5.14 14.68 -24.75
N GLN A 192 4.76 13.46 -24.34
CA GLN A 192 5.66 12.50 -23.69
C GLN A 192 6.02 11.36 -24.64
N ARG A 193 7.26 10.89 -24.57
CA ARG A 193 7.74 9.77 -25.41
C ARG A 193 7.17 8.42 -24.97
N VAL A 194 6.84 8.29 -23.69
CA VAL A 194 6.36 7.06 -23.07
C VAL A 194 5.00 7.30 -22.43
N ALA A 195 4.06 6.38 -22.65
CA ALA A 195 2.76 6.37 -21.99
C ALA A 195 2.55 5.05 -21.23
N VAL A 196 1.75 5.14 -20.17
CA VAL A 196 1.32 3.98 -19.36
C VAL A 196 0.00 3.46 -19.92
N ARG A 197 -0.13 2.14 -20.03
CA ARG A 197 -1.38 1.50 -20.39
C ARG A 197 -2.37 1.59 -19.22
N VAL A 198 -3.60 2.00 -19.50
CA VAL A 198 -4.66 2.04 -18.49
C VAL A 198 -5.26 0.65 -18.32
N HIS A 199 -5.28 0.15 -17.09
CA HIS A 199 -5.97 -1.08 -16.72
C HIS A 199 -7.49 -0.87 -16.80
N ILE A 200 -8.14 -1.66 -17.67
CA ILE A 200 -9.59 -1.64 -17.89
C ILE A 200 -10.13 -3.04 -17.53
N ASP A 201 -10.71 -3.17 -16.35
CA ASP A 201 -11.32 -4.44 -15.94
C ASP A 201 -12.70 -4.62 -16.59
N ARG A 202 -12.88 -5.76 -17.26
CA ARG A 202 -14.15 -6.14 -17.91
C ARG A 202 -14.91 -7.27 -17.19
N SER A 203 -14.37 -7.79 -16.09
CA SER A 203 -14.96 -8.95 -15.41
C SER A 203 -16.09 -8.56 -14.44
N GLN A 204 -17.20 -9.30 -14.48
CA GLN A 204 -18.27 -9.24 -13.48
C GLN A 204 -18.15 -10.45 -12.54
N GLY A 205 -17.45 -10.27 -11.44
CA GLY A 205 -17.38 -11.29 -10.39
C GLY A 205 -16.71 -10.72 -9.16
N LYS A 206 -17.46 -10.65 -8.05
CA LYS A 206 -16.94 -10.19 -6.76
C LYS A 206 -16.33 -11.36 -5.98
N LYS A 207 -15.15 -11.17 -5.41
CA LYS A 207 -14.38 -12.08 -4.54
C LYS A 207 -13.77 -11.28 -3.36
N ASP A 208 -13.10 -11.88 -2.38
CA ASP A 208 -12.66 -11.25 -1.10
C ASP A 208 -11.13 -11.37 -0.77
N ALA A 209 -10.63 -10.46 0.10
CA ALA A 209 -9.28 -9.82 0.32
C ALA A 209 -7.97 -10.61 0.68
N VAL A 210 -6.82 -9.94 1.03
CA VAL A 210 -5.37 -10.30 0.79
C VAL A 210 -4.32 -9.99 1.94
N ALA A 211 -3.15 -10.69 2.11
CA ALA A 211 -1.80 -10.25 2.69
C ALA A 211 -0.68 -11.38 2.83
N ALA A 212 0.54 -11.28 3.49
CA ALA A 212 1.58 -12.39 3.71
C ALA A 212 2.94 -12.06 4.44
N ASP A 213 3.65 -13.02 5.13
CA ASP A 213 5.17 -13.37 5.24
C ASP A 213 5.66 -14.26 6.48
N ILE A 214 6.87 -14.90 6.36
CA ILE A 214 7.71 -15.93 7.07
C ILE A 214 7.49 -17.41 6.67
N SER A 215 8.23 -17.99 5.72
CA SER A 215 7.97 -19.27 4.99
C SER A 215 7.07 -20.35 5.63
N THR A 216 7.36 -20.90 6.81
CA THR A 216 6.44 -21.85 7.48
C THR A 216 5.27 -21.16 8.18
N ARG A 217 5.54 -20.05 8.87
CA ARG A 217 4.51 -19.18 9.46
C ARG A 217 3.64 -18.51 8.39
N LEU A 218 4.16 -18.35 7.18
CA LEU A 218 3.49 -17.80 6.03
C LEU A 218 2.47 -18.82 5.53
N VAL A 219 2.83 -20.10 5.48
CA VAL A 219 1.87 -21.15 5.15
C VAL A 219 0.74 -21.14 6.19
N GLU A 220 1.06 -21.10 7.48
CA GLU A 220 0.05 -20.97 8.54
C GLU A 220 -0.83 -19.73 8.38
N TRP A 221 -0.22 -18.58 8.16
CA TRP A 221 -0.92 -17.32 7.98
C TRP A 221 -1.80 -17.32 6.71
N LEU A 222 -1.30 -17.83 5.58
CA LEU A 222 -2.04 -17.91 4.32
C LEU A 222 -3.22 -18.87 4.44
N GLU A 223 -2.99 -20.08 4.96
CA GLU A 223 -4.06 -21.06 5.19
C GLU A 223 -5.11 -20.51 6.16
N ALA A 224 -4.72 -19.75 7.19
CA ALA A 224 -5.65 -19.07 8.08
C ALA A 224 -6.51 -18.03 7.34
N GLN A 225 -5.92 -17.22 6.46
CA GLN A 225 -6.71 -16.30 5.61
C GLN A 225 -7.73 -17.06 4.76
N TYR A 226 -7.29 -18.09 4.02
CA TYR A 226 -8.18 -18.88 3.16
C TYR A 226 -9.23 -19.65 3.96
N LEU A 227 -8.90 -20.07 5.18
CA LEU A 227 -9.85 -20.69 6.10
C LEU A 227 -10.96 -19.71 6.49
N PHE A 228 -10.64 -18.43 6.70
CA PHE A 228 -11.61 -17.37 6.95
C PHE A 228 -12.32 -16.84 5.70
N GLY A 229 -12.15 -17.48 4.54
CA GLY A 229 -12.89 -17.15 3.33
C GLY A 229 -12.26 -16.06 2.47
N VAL A 230 -10.99 -15.71 2.68
CA VAL A 230 -10.20 -14.96 1.70
C VAL A 230 -10.19 -15.71 0.37
N SER A 231 -10.44 -15.00 -0.73
CA SER A 231 -10.51 -15.59 -2.06
C SER A 231 -9.19 -15.53 -2.82
N THR A 232 -8.42 -14.46 -2.64
CA THR A 232 -7.17 -14.22 -3.35
C THR A 232 -6.27 -13.33 -2.51
N VAL A 233 -4.96 -13.60 -2.54
CA VAL A 233 -3.91 -12.81 -1.90
C VAL A 233 -3.02 -12.15 -2.96
N THR A 234 -2.96 -10.82 -3.02
CA THR A 234 -1.97 -10.05 -3.79
C THR A 234 -0.75 -9.72 -2.94
N MET A 235 0.42 -10.20 -3.33
CA MET A 235 1.65 -10.08 -2.58
C MET A 235 2.70 -9.23 -3.28
N TYR A 236 3.02 -8.08 -2.67
CA TYR A 236 4.06 -7.18 -3.12
C TYR A 236 5.39 -7.58 -2.51
N LYS A 237 6.37 -7.88 -3.35
CA LYS A 237 7.67 -8.37 -2.88
C LYS A 237 8.83 -7.64 -3.54
N TYR A 238 9.85 -7.36 -2.72
CA TYR A 238 11.17 -6.95 -3.21
C TYR A 238 11.97 -8.20 -3.63
N THR A 239 12.92 -8.61 -2.80
CA THR A 239 13.71 -9.83 -2.97
C THR A 239 13.38 -10.76 -1.80
N VAL A 240 13.04 -12.01 -2.11
CA VAL A 240 12.69 -13.04 -1.13
C VAL A 240 13.63 -14.23 -1.23
N SER A 241 13.71 -15.05 -0.18
CA SER A 241 14.52 -16.27 -0.21
C SER A 241 13.94 -17.31 -1.18
N LYS A 242 14.76 -18.29 -1.59
CA LYS A 242 14.29 -19.38 -2.47
C LYS A 242 13.12 -20.17 -1.86
N GLN A 243 13.18 -20.45 -0.56
CA GLN A 243 12.10 -21.14 0.16
C GLN A 243 10.81 -20.32 0.17
N MET A 244 10.92 -19.00 0.37
CA MET A 244 9.77 -18.11 0.29
C MET A 244 9.17 -18.11 -1.12
N GLN A 245 10.03 -18.03 -2.14
CA GLN A 245 9.60 -18.09 -3.54
C GLN A 245 8.82 -19.38 -3.84
N GLN A 246 9.28 -20.52 -3.31
CA GLN A 246 8.58 -21.81 -3.45
C GLN A 246 7.17 -21.79 -2.86
N VAL A 247 6.98 -21.21 -1.67
CA VAL A 247 5.67 -21.06 -1.04
C VAL A 247 4.76 -20.15 -1.88
N LEU A 248 5.27 -18.99 -2.31
CA LEU A 248 4.49 -18.05 -3.12
C LEU A 248 4.07 -18.66 -4.47
N ASP A 249 5.00 -19.33 -5.16
CA ASP A 249 4.73 -20.02 -6.43
C ASP A 249 3.68 -21.13 -6.28
N HIS A 250 3.68 -21.82 -5.14
CA HIS A 250 2.70 -22.86 -4.85
C HIS A 250 1.27 -22.30 -4.77
N PHE A 251 1.05 -21.24 -4.00
CA PHE A 251 -0.27 -20.61 -3.91
C PHE A 251 -0.68 -19.89 -5.20
N GLU A 252 0.29 -19.33 -5.94
CA GLU A 252 0.03 -18.72 -7.25
C GLU A 252 -0.43 -19.75 -8.28
N LYS A 253 0.22 -20.93 -8.34
CA LYS A 253 -0.20 -22.04 -9.21
C LYS A 253 -1.61 -22.55 -8.90
N GLN A 254 -2.06 -22.44 -7.65
CA GLN A 254 -3.44 -22.75 -7.24
C GLN A 254 -4.45 -21.65 -7.60
N GLY A 255 -4.01 -20.52 -8.17
CA GLY A 255 -4.87 -19.37 -8.45
C GLY A 255 -5.33 -18.62 -7.20
N LYS A 256 -4.68 -18.86 -6.05
CA LYS A 256 -5.03 -18.25 -4.76
C LYS A 256 -4.18 -17.02 -4.44
N LEU A 257 -3.00 -16.89 -5.04
CA LEU A 257 -2.08 -15.80 -4.79
C LEU A 257 -1.64 -15.13 -6.11
N VAL A 258 -1.44 -13.82 -6.09
CA VAL A 258 -0.87 -13.02 -7.19
C VAL A 258 0.42 -12.40 -6.69
N GLN A 259 1.54 -12.66 -7.35
CA GLN A 259 2.82 -12.06 -6.99
C GLN A 259 3.07 -10.77 -7.78
N ILE A 260 3.35 -9.66 -7.10
CA ILE A 260 3.71 -8.38 -7.70
C ILE A 260 5.14 -8.01 -7.29
N PRO A 261 6.12 -7.99 -8.21
CA PRO A 261 7.44 -7.48 -7.91
C PRO A 261 7.37 -5.98 -7.63
N LEU A 262 8.19 -5.52 -6.68
CA LEU A 262 8.26 -4.13 -6.25
C LEU A 262 9.70 -3.61 -6.32
N THR A 263 9.85 -2.35 -6.73
CA THR A 263 11.07 -1.54 -6.64
C THR A 263 10.75 -0.19 -6.02
N LEU A 264 11.78 0.47 -5.47
CA LEU A 264 11.65 1.83 -4.96
C LEU A 264 11.66 2.84 -6.11
N PRO A 265 10.83 3.90 -6.04
CA PRO A 265 10.72 4.90 -7.09
C PRO A 265 11.92 5.84 -7.16
N GLY A 266 12.06 6.49 -8.32
CA GLY A 266 13.05 7.52 -8.58
C GLY A 266 14.48 7.06 -8.35
N HIS A 267 15.26 7.90 -7.68
CA HIS A 267 16.67 7.63 -7.39
C HIS A 267 16.89 6.79 -6.12
N SER A 268 15.85 6.12 -5.63
CA SER A 268 15.96 5.24 -4.47
C SER A 268 16.75 3.97 -4.80
N PRO A 269 17.53 3.42 -3.85
CA PRO A 269 18.36 2.25 -4.13
C PRO A 269 17.52 0.98 -4.26
N ASN A 270 17.78 0.20 -5.32
CA ASN A 270 17.08 -1.06 -5.58
C ASN A 270 17.97 -2.32 -5.50
N LEU A 271 19.27 -2.17 -5.26
CA LEU A 271 20.14 -3.30 -4.95
C LEU A 271 19.69 -3.91 -3.60
N PRO A 272 19.42 -5.23 -3.49
CA PRO A 272 18.68 -5.80 -2.37
C PRO A 272 19.19 -5.41 -0.98
N LEU A 273 20.50 -5.52 -0.72
CA LEU A 273 21.08 -5.18 0.58
C LEU A 273 20.97 -3.68 0.89
N VAL A 274 21.31 -2.83 -0.09
CA VAL A 274 21.27 -1.36 0.06
C VAL A 274 19.83 -0.88 0.22
N ARG A 275 18.89 -1.48 -0.52
CA ARG A 275 17.46 -1.20 -0.39
C ARG A 275 16.94 -1.55 1.00
N SER A 276 17.25 -2.74 1.50
CA SER A 276 16.84 -3.17 2.83
C SER A 276 17.39 -2.25 3.92
N GLU A 277 18.65 -1.86 3.81
CA GLU A 277 19.28 -0.90 4.72
C GLU A 277 18.65 0.49 4.65
N TYR A 278 18.38 0.99 3.45
CA TYR A 278 17.69 2.27 3.21
C TYR A 278 16.30 2.29 3.86
N ILE A 279 15.50 1.24 3.64
CA ILE A 279 14.16 1.08 4.22
C ILE A 279 14.23 0.99 5.75
N ALA A 280 15.19 0.25 6.29
CA ALA A 280 15.36 0.08 7.73
C ALA A 280 15.75 1.38 8.44
N ARG A 281 16.65 2.17 7.83
CA ARG A 281 17.16 3.43 8.40
C ARG A 281 16.19 4.60 8.20
N ASN A 282 15.38 4.58 7.13
CA ASN A 282 14.48 5.67 6.79
C ASN A 282 13.00 5.29 6.94
N ARG A 283 12.56 5.18 8.21
CA ARG A 283 11.19 4.79 8.56
C ARG A 283 10.11 5.67 7.90
N GLN A 284 10.36 6.97 7.78
CA GLN A 284 9.37 7.90 7.25
C GLN A 284 9.24 7.82 5.73
N GLN A 285 10.35 7.56 5.03
CA GLN A 285 10.29 7.24 3.60
C GLN A 285 9.70 5.85 3.35
N LYS A 286 10.04 4.85 4.18
CA LYS A 286 9.42 3.52 4.14
C LYS A 286 7.89 3.62 4.17
N ARG A 287 7.34 4.34 5.16
CA ARG A 287 5.88 4.54 5.30
C ARG A 287 5.24 5.17 4.08
N ARG A 288 5.93 6.10 3.40
CA ARG A 288 5.45 6.72 2.16
C ARG A 288 5.48 5.75 0.98
N HIS A 289 6.55 4.97 0.84
CA HIS A 289 6.66 3.95 -0.20
C HIS A 289 5.60 2.85 -0.07
N GLU A 290 5.24 2.46 1.15
CA GLU A 290 4.19 1.46 1.41
C GLU A 290 2.80 1.88 0.89
N LEU A 291 2.54 3.17 0.66
CA LEU A 291 1.20 3.62 0.25
C LEU A 291 0.89 3.33 -1.22
N ILE A 292 1.92 3.16 -2.05
CA ILE A 292 1.73 2.77 -3.46
C ILE A 292 1.15 1.35 -3.57
N PRO A 293 1.77 0.29 -2.99
CA PRO A 293 1.21 -1.05 -3.10
C PRO A 293 -0.17 -1.19 -2.43
N TYR A 294 -0.47 -0.45 -1.35
CA TYR A 294 -1.81 -0.48 -0.76
C TYR A 294 -2.88 0.05 -1.71
N ASN A 295 -2.59 1.15 -2.40
CA ASN A 295 -3.53 1.76 -3.33
C ASN A 295 -3.57 1.02 -4.68
N ASP A 296 -2.46 0.46 -5.12
CA ASP A 296 -2.43 -0.43 -6.28
C ASP A 296 -3.31 -1.67 -6.04
N CYS A 297 -3.22 -2.28 -4.86
CA CYS A 297 -4.09 -3.39 -4.45
C CYS A 297 -5.57 -3.00 -4.47
N LEU A 298 -5.91 -1.81 -3.93
CA LEU A 298 -7.27 -1.27 -4.02
C LEU A 298 -7.74 -1.22 -5.48
N TYR A 299 -6.98 -0.54 -6.35
CA TYR A 299 -7.40 -0.31 -7.73
C TYR A 299 -7.45 -1.58 -8.61
N ARG A 300 -6.59 -2.57 -8.35
CA ARG A 300 -6.70 -3.91 -8.98
C ARG A 300 -7.99 -4.64 -8.64
N HIS A 301 -8.61 -4.29 -7.51
CA HIS A 301 -9.70 -5.05 -6.94
C HIS A 301 -11.01 -4.26 -6.81
N ILE A 302 -11.10 -3.02 -7.28
CA ILE A 302 -12.37 -2.24 -7.24
C ILE A 302 -13.49 -2.89 -8.04
N SER A 303 -13.16 -3.59 -9.13
CA SER A 303 -14.10 -4.26 -10.03
C SER A 303 -14.47 -5.67 -9.53
N THR A 304 -13.53 -6.31 -8.84
CA THR A 304 -13.59 -7.73 -8.51
C THR A 304 -13.79 -8.01 -7.04
N HIS A 305 -13.69 -7.05 -6.12
CA HIS A 305 -13.82 -7.31 -4.69
C HIS A 305 -14.70 -6.29 -4.02
N ARG A 306 -15.48 -6.71 -3.01
CA ARG A 306 -16.33 -5.79 -2.24
C ARG A 306 -15.54 -5.12 -1.11
N TYR A 307 -14.69 -5.90 -0.46
CA TYR A 307 -13.79 -5.43 0.58
C TYR A 307 -12.35 -5.80 0.22
N ILE A 308 -11.44 -4.88 0.50
CA ILE A 308 -10.01 -5.19 0.58
C ILE A 308 -9.56 -5.06 2.03
N LEU A 309 -8.51 -5.77 2.39
CA LEU A 309 -7.95 -5.79 3.72
C LEU A 309 -6.45 -5.67 3.54
N ILE A 310 -5.86 -4.61 4.08
CA ILE A 310 -4.42 -4.40 4.06
C ILE A 310 -3.89 -4.89 5.40
N LEU A 311 -3.19 -6.03 5.40
CA LEU A 311 -2.62 -6.61 6.62
C LEU A 311 -1.12 -6.74 6.50
N ASP A 312 -0.50 -6.63 7.67
CA ASP A 312 0.84 -7.14 7.86
C ASP A 312 0.78 -8.66 8.07
N ILE A 313 1.92 -9.24 7.81
CA ILE A 313 2.28 -10.67 7.82
C ILE A 313 2.05 -11.31 9.18
N ASP A 314 2.13 -10.46 10.19
CA ASP A 314 2.06 -10.79 11.60
C ASP A 314 0.68 -10.44 12.18
N GLU A 315 -0.32 -10.19 11.34
CA GLU A 315 -1.66 -9.81 11.74
C GLU A 315 -2.72 -10.77 11.20
N LEU A 316 -3.67 -11.13 12.05
CA LEU A 316 -4.82 -11.98 11.68
C LEU A 316 -6.09 -11.40 12.29
N ILE A 317 -7.11 -11.16 11.46
CA ILE A 317 -8.45 -10.82 11.96
C ILE A 317 -9.21 -12.12 12.13
N VAL A 318 -9.70 -12.38 13.33
CA VAL A 318 -10.41 -13.62 13.64
C VAL A 318 -11.90 -13.33 13.81
N PRO A 319 -12.79 -13.92 13.00
CA PRO A 319 -14.23 -13.85 13.23
C PRO A 319 -14.57 -14.70 14.47
N LEU A 320 -15.19 -14.09 15.49
CA LEU A 320 -15.44 -14.80 16.76
C LEU A 320 -16.80 -15.49 16.80
N GLN A 321 -17.78 -15.00 16.04
CA GLN A 321 -19.16 -15.53 16.01
C GLN A 321 -19.50 -16.27 14.71
N HIS A 322 -18.67 -16.16 13.69
CA HIS A 322 -18.90 -16.72 12.35
C HIS A 322 -17.67 -17.50 11.89
N ASP A 323 -17.84 -18.39 10.93
CA ASP A 323 -16.74 -19.25 10.46
C ASP A 323 -15.86 -18.56 9.40
N ASN A 324 -16.38 -17.53 8.74
CA ASN A 324 -15.69 -16.82 7.67
C ASN A 324 -16.06 -15.33 7.62
N TYR A 325 -15.29 -14.57 6.84
CA TYR A 325 -15.49 -13.13 6.66
C TYR A 325 -16.78 -12.80 5.91
N ALA A 326 -17.24 -13.64 4.98
CA ALA A 326 -18.47 -13.36 4.24
C ALA A 326 -19.69 -13.33 5.18
N ASP A 327 -19.82 -14.32 6.07
CA ASP A 327 -20.89 -14.39 7.08
C ASP A 327 -20.77 -13.27 8.12
N LEU A 328 -19.55 -12.96 8.56
CA LEU A 328 -19.28 -11.83 9.45
C LEU A 328 -19.71 -10.50 8.82
N LEU A 329 -19.33 -10.27 7.56
CA LEU A 329 -19.69 -9.07 6.82
C LEU A 329 -21.21 -9.02 6.63
N ALA A 330 -21.86 -10.10 6.19
CA ALA A 330 -23.31 -10.15 6.04
C ALA A 330 -24.04 -9.80 7.34
N ASN A 331 -23.55 -10.29 8.49
CA ASN A 331 -24.08 -9.95 9.81
C ASN A 331 -23.95 -8.45 10.13
N ILE A 332 -22.73 -7.90 10.01
CA ILE A 332 -22.47 -6.47 10.27
C ILE A 332 -23.37 -5.61 9.39
N GLU A 333 -23.45 -5.96 8.12
CA GLU A 333 -24.17 -5.21 7.09
C GLU A 333 -25.68 -5.29 7.21
N SER A 334 -26.23 -6.38 7.73
CA SER A 334 -27.67 -6.52 7.96
C SER A 334 -28.24 -5.41 8.85
N SER A 335 -27.38 -4.80 9.67
CA SER A 335 -27.74 -3.73 10.60
C SER A 335 -27.42 -2.32 10.09
N LEU A 336 -26.93 -2.18 8.84
CA LEU A 336 -26.35 -0.93 8.33
C LEU A 336 -26.71 -0.65 6.86
N PRO A 337 -26.88 0.63 6.47
CA PRO A 337 -26.89 1.00 5.06
C PRO A 337 -25.47 0.87 4.47
N THR A 338 -25.17 -0.30 3.91
CA THR A 338 -23.86 -0.72 3.36
C THR A 338 -23.23 0.22 2.34
N GLU A 339 -24.06 0.93 1.57
CA GLU A 339 -23.61 1.88 0.55
C GLU A 339 -22.92 3.13 1.11
N ARG A 340 -22.85 3.27 2.43
CA ARG A 340 -22.33 4.47 3.09
C ARG A 340 -21.09 4.23 3.92
N ILE A 341 -20.50 3.04 3.98
CA ILE A 341 -19.36 2.80 4.89
C ILE A 341 -18.04 2.84 4.14
N SER A 342 -17.05 3.58 4.66
CA SER A 342 -15.69 3.54 4.12
C SER A 342 -14.96 2.26 4.50
N SER A 343 -14.99 1.88 5.77
CA SER A 343 -14.22 0.74 6.28
C SER A 343 -14.74 0.23 7.64
N LEU A 344 -14.46 -1.04 7.95
CA LEU A 344 -14.79 -1.73 9.19
C LEU A 344 -13.50 -2.06 9.93
N SER A 345 -13.24 -1.40 11.06
CA SER A 345 -12.01 -1.52 11.85
C SER A 345 -12.16 -2.51 12.99
N PHE A 346 -11.16 -3.38 13.14
CA PHE A 346 -11.08 -4.40 14.18
C PHE A 346 -10.00 -4.04 15.18
N SER A 347 -10.36 -4.06 16.46
CA SER A 347 -9.46 -3.70 17.56
C SER A 347 -8.30 -4.68 17.69
N ASN A 348 -7.14 -4.15 18.07
CA ASN A 348 -5.89 -4.89 18.14
C ASN A 348 -5.62 -5.46 19.54
N VAL A 349 -5.15 -6.72 19.58
CA VAL A 349 -4.53 -7.34 20.75
C VAL A 349 -3.16 -7.88 20.38
N PHE A 350 -2.18 -7.69 21.26
CA PHE A 350 -0.81 -8.13 20.98
C PHE A 350 -0.58 -9.57 21.44
N LYS A 351 0.13 -10.34 20.62
CA LYS A 351 0.60 -11.69 20.94
C LYS A 351 2.11 -11.70 20.89
N PHE A 352 2.74 -11.63 22.07
CA PHE A 352 4.19 -11.74 22.21
C PHE A 352 4.59 -13.21 22.37
N PRO A 353 5.84 -13.61 22.03
CA PRO A 353 6.31 -14.96 22.30
C PRO A 353 6.10 -15.33 23.78
N ALA A 354 5.32 -16.38 24.03
CA ALA A 354 5.12 -16.89 25.37
C ALA A 354 6.45 -17.44 25.93
N LYS A 355 6.64 -17.34 27.26
CA LYS A 355 7.80 -17.94 27.96
C LYS A 355 7.85 -19.46 27.76
N THR A 356 6.68 -20.08 27.66
CA THR A 356 6.50 -21.50 27.39
C THR A 356 5.55 -21.63 26.22
N ALA A 357 6.05 -22.09 25.08
CA ALA A 357 5.21 -22.38 23.93
C ALA A 357 4.37 -23.62 24.18
N ASP A 358 3.13 -23.64 23.68
CA ASP A 358 2.30 -24.84 23.76
C ASP A 358 2.99 -26.00 23.01
N ALA A 359 3.26 -27.09 23.72
CA ALA A 359 3.90 -28.28 23.18
C ALA A 359 2.90 -29.29 22.61
N SER A 360 1.59 -29.08 22.82
CA SER A 360 0.53 -29.93 22.26
C SER A 360 0.38 -29.76 20.74
N ARG A 361 0.88 -28.65 20.17
CA ARG A 361 0.80 -28.34 18.74
C ARG A 361 2.19 -28.48 18.07
N PRO A 362 2.24 -28.89 16.78
CA PRO A 362 3.50 -29.04 16.05
C PRO A 362 4.33 -27.77 16.01
N ALA A 363 5.66 -27.90 15.96
CA ALA A 363 6.57 -26.78 16.13
C ALA A 363 6.44 -25.67 15.07
N HIS A 364 5.99 -26.02 13.87
CA HIS A 364 5.76 -25.09 12.76
C HIS A 364 4.45 -24.29 12.86
N MET A 365 3.54 -24.64 13.77
CA MET A 365 2.28 -23.92 14.02
C MET A 365 2.51 -22.72 14.96
N TYR A 366 3.24 -21.71 14.49
CA TYR A 366 3.66 -20.57 15.29
C TYR A 366 2.51 -19.78 15.91
N MET A 367 1.46 -19.49 15.13
CA MET A 367 0.31 -18.70 15.56
C MET A 367 -0.53 -19.48 16.59
N MET A 368 -0.74 -20.77 16.36
CA MET A 368 -1.45 -21.67 17.29
C MET A 368 -0.69 -21.91 18.59
N ARG A 369 0.64 -22.04 18.54
CA ARG A 369 1.47 -22.25 19.75
C ARG A 369 1.54 -21.02 20.65
N ASN A 370 1.21 -19.84 20.14
CA ASN A 370 1.16 -18.62 20.92
C ASN A 370 -0.25 -18.43 21.52
N THR A 371 -0.50 -19.12 22.62
CA THR A 371 -1.82 -19.15 23.29
C THR A 371 -2.11 -17.93 24.14
N MET A 372 -1.15 -17.03 24.34
CA MET A 372 -1.31 -15.84 25.18
C MET A 372 -1.56 -14.59 24.32
N ARG A 373 -2.33 -13.64 24.84
CA ARG A 373 -2.47 -12.29 24.29
C ARG A 373 -2.47 -11.24 25.40
N SER A 374 -2.21 -9.98 25.05
CA SER A 374 -2.41 -8.86 25.96
C SER A 374 -3.87 -8.85 26.45
N ARG A 375 -4.06 -8.69 27.77
CA ARG A 375 -5.41 -8.51 28.34
C ARG A 375 -6.04 -7.23 27.80
N LYS A 376 -5.23 -6.17 27.77
CA LYS A 376 -5.62 -4.87 27.22
C LYS A 376 -5.76 -4.96 25.69
N THR A 377 -6.95 -4.61 25.22
CA THR A 377 -7.21 -4.31 23.82
C THR A 377 -6.75 -2.88 23.53
N SER A 378 -6.10 -2.66 22.39
CA SER A 378 -5.64 -1.34 21.97
C SER A 378 -6.82 -0.41 21.72
N ASP A 379 -6.62 0.90 21.94
CA ASP A 379 -7.60 1.91 21.54
C ASP A 379 -7.99 1.73 20.06
N HIS A 380 -9.28 1.89 19.76
CA HIS A 380 -9.86 1.67 18.43
C HIS A 380 -9.19 2.48 17.30
N ARG A 381 -8.50 3.59 17.61
CA ARG A 381 -7.75 4.41 16.64
C ARG A 381 -6.30 3.96 16.46
N ASN A 382 -5.79 3.11 17.33
CA ASN A 382 -4.41 2.68 17.38
C ASN A 382 -4.28 1.20 17.00
N TYR A 383 -3.35 0.90 16.11
CA TYR A 383 -3.00 -0.46 15.68
C TYR A 383 -4.11 -1.31 15.06
N GLY A 384 -5.39 -0.92 15.10
CA GLY A 384 -6.47 -1.64 14.45
C GLY A 384 -6.26 -1.78 12.95
N LYS A 385 -6.87 -2.79 12.33
CA LYS A 385 -6.86 -2.96 10.88
C LYS A 385 -8.27 -2.98 10.35
N SER A 386 -8.44 -2.44 9.15
CA SER A 386 -9.77 -2.24 8.59
C SER A 386 -9.98 -3.00 7.28
N MET A 387 -11.12 -3.67 7.18
CA MET A 387 -11.67 -4.09 5.90
C MET A 387 -12.29 -2.86 5.23
N THR A 388 -11.75 -2.47 4.08
CA THR A 388 -12.13 -1.25 3.37
C THR A 388 -13.07 -1.57 2.22
N ASN A 389 -14.21 -0.88 2.15
CA ASN A 389 -15.20 -1.06 1.09
C ASN A 389 -14.68 -0.42 -0.20
N THR A 390 -14.43 -1.25 -1.21
CA THR A 390 -13.88 -0.82 -2.49
C THR A 390 -14.83 0.09 -3.27
N ALA A 391 -16.13 0.10 -2.97
CA ALA A 391 -17.09 0.91 -3.73
C ALA A 391 -17.11 2.40 -3.29
N THR A 392 -16.55 2.72 -2.13
CA THR A 392 -16.79 4.03 -1.48
C THR A 392 -15.53 4.86 -1.24
N VAL A 393 -14.35 4.29 -1.46
CA VAL A 393 -13.05 4.92 -1.14
C VAL A 393 -12.22 5.20 -2.37
N ALA A 394 -11.46 6.30 -2.32
CA ALA A 394 -10.56 6.71 -3.39
C ALA A 394 -9.10 6.37 -3.09
N THR A 395 -8.69 6.37 -1.82
CA THR A 395 -7.37 5.86 -1.42
C THR A 395 -7.42 5.24 -0.04
N VAL A 396 -6.47 4.36 0.25
CA VAL A 396 -6.32 3.66 1.53
C VAL A 396 -4.97 3.94 2.18
N PHE A 397 -4.95 3.79 3.50
CA PHE A 397 -3.77 3.73 4.35
C PHE A 397 -3.75 2.37 5.07
N ASN A 398 -2.62 1.97 5.66
CA ASN A 398 -2.44 0.66 6.30
C ASN A 398 -3.56 0.30 7.29
N HIS A 399 -4.08 1.29 8.02
CA HIS A 399 -5.07 1.08 9.09
C HIS A 399 -6.51 1.45 8.71
N PHE A 400 -6.73 2.29 7.68
CA PHE A 400 -8.05 2.87 7.38
C PHE A 400 -8.15 3.42 5.95
N ALA A 401 -9.39 3.66 5.50
CA ALA A 401 -9.67 4.41 4.28
C ALA A 401 -9.26 5.88 4.43
N LEU A 402 -8.30 6.34 3.62
CA LEU A 402 -7.74 7.69 3.75
C LEU A 402 -8.63 8.76 3.09
N HIS A 403 -9.12 8.49 1.88
CA HIS A 403 -9.99 9.40 1.14
C HIS A 403 -11.25 8.68 0.66
N ARG A 404 -12.39 9.37 0.71
CA ARG A 404 -13.70 8.86 0.29
C ARG A 404 -14.04 9.40 -1.10
N LEU A 405 -14.82 8.63 -1.87
CA LEU A 405 -15.26 9.05 -3.21
C LEU A 405 -16.33 10.13 -3.16
N THR A 406 -17.17 10.15 -2.12
CA THR A 406 -18.33 11.03 -2.00
C THR A 406 -18.57 11.45 -0.53
N PRO A 407 -19.25 12.59 -0.29
CA PRO A 407 -19.48 13.09 1.07
C PRO A 407 -20.52 12.29 1.85
N ASN A 408 -21.40 11.55 1.18
CA ASN A 408 -22.44 10.72 1.81
C ASN A 408 -21.92 9.39 2.39
N VAL A 409 -20.61 9.13 2.28
CA VAL A 409 -19.94 7.97 2.86
C VAL A 409 -19.50 8.32 4.29
N SER A 410 -20.10 7.64 5.26
CA SER A 410 -19.66 7.54 6.66
C SER A 410 -18.21 7.05 6.76
N GLY A 411 -17.51 7.54 7.80
CA GLY A 411 -16.14 7.12 8.07
C GLY A 411 -16.03 5.68 8.58
N THR A 412 -14.85 5.35 9.10
CA THR A 412 -14.56 4.05 9.68
C THR A 412 -15.53 3.69 10.80
N MET A 413 -16.14 2.53 10.68
CA MET A 413 -16.92 1.92 11.76
C MET A 413 -16.05 1.00 12.59
N TYR A 414 -16.19 1.06 13.90
CA TYR A 414 -15.42 0.23 14.83
C TYR A 414 -16.25 -0.98 15.23
N ILE A 415 -15.74 -2.16 14.91
CA ILE A 415 -16.43 -3.41 15.13
C ILE A 415 -16.28 -3.83 16.59
N PRO A 416 -17.38 -4.18 17.29
CA PRO A 416 -17.31 -4.73 18.64
C PRO A 416 -16.42 -5.98 18.69
N GLU A 417 -15.57 -6.07 19.72
CA GLU A 417 -14.62 -7.18 19.90
C GLU A 417 -15.29 -8.55 19.85
N ARG A 418 -16.55 -8.65 20.33
CA ARG A 418 -17.34 -9.90 20.30
C ARG A 418 -17.59 -10.45 18.90
N LEU A 419 -17.52 -9.62 17.85
CA LEU A 419 -17.74 -10.03 16.46
C LEU A 419 -16.43 -10.44 15.79
N GLY A 420 -15.37 -9.68 16.03
CA GLY A 420 -14.04 -9.97 15.50
C GLY A 420 -12.95 -9.18 16.20
N ILE A 421 -11.75 -9.76 16.22
CA ILE A 421 -10.59 -9.16 16.87
C ILE A 421 -9.35 -9.34 15.98
N LYS A 422 -8.45 -8.36 15.98
CA LYS A 422 -7.18 -8.44 15.27
C LYS A 422 -6.08 -8.90 16.20
N LEU A 423 -5.53 -10.09 15.96
CA LEU A 423 -4.34 -10.62 16.62
C LEU A 423 -3.09 -10.05 15.95
N HIS A 424 -2.16 -9.50 16.74
CA HIS A 424 -0.89 -8.96 16.23
C HIS A 424 0.31 -9.64 16.89
N TYR A 425 0.97 -10.50 16.12
CA TYR A 425 2.07 -11.35 16.55
C TYR A 425 3.41 -10.61 16.48
N LYS A 426 3.85 -10.01 17.57
CA LYS A 426 5.12 -9.25 17.59
C LYS A 426 6.17 -9.98 18.40
N SER A 427 7.40 -10.04 17.92
CA SER A 427 8.55 -10.49 18.73
C SER A 427 8.81 -9.55 19.92
N THR A 428 8.66 -8.24 19.70
CA THR A 428 8.83 -7.21 20.69
C THR A 428 7.79 -6.10 20.52
N CYS A 429 7.56 -5.39 21.61
CA CYS A 429 6.63 -4.28 21.68
C CYS A 429 6.96 -3.16 20.67
N PRO A 430 5.96 -2.57 20.00
CA PRO A 430 6.19 -1.46 19.08
C PRO A 430 6.67 -0.23 19.85
N VAL A 431 7.60 0.53 19.25
CA VAL A 431 8.18 1.74 19.85
C VAL A 431 7.09 2.78 20.21
N GLU A 432 6.02 2.82 19.41
CA GLU A 432 4.85 3.68 19.66
C GLU A 432 4.11 3.39 20.97
N ALA A 433 4.16 2.16 21.48
CA ALA A 433 3.43 1.80 22.71
C ALA A 433 4.05 2.44 23.96
N ARG A 434 5.30 2.92 23.88
CA ARG A 434 5.99 3.70 24.93
C ARG A 434 5.79 3.09 26.33
N LYS A 435 5.03 3.77 27.20
CA LYS A 435 4.82 3.40 28.60
C LYS A 435 3.87 2.22 28.79
N GLU A 436 3.01 1.94 27.81
CA GLU A 436 2.03 0.83 27.88
C GLU A 436 2.70 -0.53 27.64
N CYS A 437 3.96 -0.52 27.22
CA CYS A 437 4.66 -1.71 26.78
C CYS A 437 4.75 -2.81 27.85
N ALA A 438 5.06 -2.42 29.09
CA ALA A 438 5.16 -3.35 30.21
C ALA A 438 3.81 -4.00 30.54
N GLU A 439 2.72 -3.22 30.44
CA GLU A 439 1.35 -3.71 30.63
C GLU A 439 0.99 -4.72 29.53
N LEU A 440 1.21 -4.36 28.26
CA LEU A 440 0.88 -5.21 27.11
C LEU A 440 1.63 -6.55 27.11
N GLN A 441 2.86 -6.60 27.63
CA GLN A 441 3.67 -7.82 27.66
C GLN A 441 3.45 -8.68 28.91
N ASN A 442 3.17 -8.07 30.07
CA ASN A 442 3.10 -8.79 31.34
C ASN A 442 1.67 -9.15 31.76
N ASP A 443 0.69 -8.28 31.51
CA ASP A 443 -0.73 -8.58 31.77
C ASP A 443 -1.33 -9.28 30.56
N THR A 444 -1.27 -10.61 30.60
CA THR A 444 -1.70 -11.48 29.52
C THR A 444 -2.82 -12.42 29.96
N VAL A 445 -3.62 -12.84 28.98
CA VAL A 445 -4.70 -13.82 29.12
C VAL A 445 -4.52 -14.92 28.08
N THR A 446 -5.01 -16.11 28.40
CA THR A 446 -5.18 -17.17 27.40
C THR A 446 -6.18 -16.72 26.35
N ASP A 447 -5.84 -16.95 25.10
CA ASP A 447 -6.58 -16.53 23.93
C ASP A 447 -7.18 -17.74 23.22
N HIS A 448 -8.50 -17.83 23.23
CA HIS A 448 -9.27 -18.91 22.64
C HIS A 448 -9.85 -18.56 21.25
N SER A 449 -9.46 -17.42 20.69
CA SER A 449 -10.08 -16.89 19.46
C SER A 449 -9.97 -17.83 18.25
N ILE A 450 -8.85 -18.55 18.13
CA ILE A 450 -8.57 -19.45 17.00
C ILE A 450 -8.87 -20.93 17.26
N ASP A 451 -9.27 -21.29 18.49
CA ASP A 451 -9.43 -22.69 18.91
C ASP A 451 -10.44 -23.46 18.06
N ARG A 452 -11.54 -22.81 17.66
CA ARG A 452 -12.57 -23.38 16.77
C ARG A 452 -12.05 -23.79 15.39
N PHE A 453 -10.94 -23.19 14.97
CA PHE A 453 -10.35 -23.38 13.65
C PHE A 453 -9.08 -24.24 13.69
N ALA A 454 -8.62 -24.59 14.89
CA ALA A 454 -7.31 -25.18 15.15
C ALA A 454 -7.04 -26.43 14.29
N ASP A 455 -7.95 -27.39 14.34
CA ASP A 455 -7.73 -28.71 13.73
C ASP A 455 -7.76 -28.64 12.20
N GLU A 456 -8.66 -27.83 11.63
CA GLU A 456 -8.72 -27.62 10.18
C GLU A 456 -7.53 -26.80 9.69
N LEU A 457 -7.08 -25.79 10.45
CA LEU A 457 -5.90 -25.00 10.12
C LEU A 457 -4.65 -25.88 10.14
N GLU A 458 -4.44 -26.66 11.21
CA GLU A 458 -3.31 -27.59 11.33
C GLU A 458 -3.29 -28.60 10.19
N ARG A 459 -4.45 -29.20 9.86
CA ARG A 459 -4.58 -30.13 8.74
C ARG A 459 -4.17 -29.49 7.40
N ARG A 460 -4.59 -28.25 7.13
CA ARG A 460 -4.24 -27.52 5.91
C ARG A 460 -2.76 -27.20 5.84
N VAL A 461 -2.19 -26.69 6.92
CA VAL A 461 -0.78 -26.33 7.01
C VAL A 461 0.10 -27.55 6.82
N ASN A 462 -0.19 -28.66 7.52
CA ASN A 462 0.58 -29.90 7.39
C ASN A 462 0.59 -30.41 5.95
N ARG A 463 -0.58 -30.44 5.29
CA ARG A 463 -0.69 -30.83 3.89
C ARG A 463 0.19 -29.96 3.00
N THR A 464 0.07 -28.63 3.11
CA THR A 464 0.82 -27.69 2.26
C THR A 464 2.33 -27.78 2.51
N LEU A 465 2.77 -27.94 3.76
CA LEU A 465 4.18 -28.10 4.08
C LEU A 465 4.77 -29.43 3.58
N LEU A 466 4.01 -30.52 3.63
CA LEU A 466 4.40 -31.82 3.05
C LEU A 466 4.51 -31.74 1.52
N GLU A 467 3.53 -31.12 0.84
CA GLU A 467 3.55 -30.91 -0.61
C GLU A 467 4.77 -30.09 -1.06
N LEU A 468 5.23 -29.17 -0.21
CA LEU A 468 6.41 -28.34 -0.44
C LEU A 468 7.73 -28.99 0.00
N ASN A 469 7.70 -30.17 0.63
CA ASN A 469 8.84 -30.83 1.28
C ASN A 469 9.55 -29.91 2.29
N LEU A 470 8.77 -29.16 3.08
CA LEU A 470 9.27 -28.28 4.15
C LEU A 470 9.21 -28.95 5.53
N ILE A 471 8.48 -30.05 5.64
CA ILE A 471 8.45 -30.96 6.80
C ILE A 471 8.46 -32.40 6.28
N GLU A 472 8.85 -33.34 7.14
CA GLU A 472 8.88 -34.79 6.86
C GLU A 472 7.55 -35.48 7.15
#